data_AF-A0A1V8ULI2-F1
#
_entry.id   AF-A0A1V8ULI2-F1
#
_cell.length_a   1.000
_cell.length_b   1.000
_cell.length_c   1.000
_cell.angle_alpha   90.00
_cell.angle_beta   90.00
_cell.angle_gamma   90.00
#
_symmetry.space_group_name_H-M   'P 1'
#
loop_
_entity.id
_entity.type
_entity.pdbx_description
1 polymer ?
#
loop_
_entity_poly.entity_id
_entity_poly.type
_entity_poly.pdbx_seq_one_letter_code
_entity_poly.pdbx_strand_id
1 'polypeptide(L)'
;MAMREKWNDPTFIAKDTTAADGSTFTAFRHWENLNSFAAKLSERGFRPWTALPIWQLRTALEEPPEGRLVMQCRLWVVAEWLTRCADLLYQNLVSPEPFDEATAQALRPGTICPDVEALGLRRWEFWKSQIGMILEQSEGKGYESEVVGRLQQAHERMIEVEMR
;
A
#
# COMPACT_ATOMS: atom_id res chain seq x y z
N MET A 1 21.61 3.55 -13.59
CA MET A 1 20.54 2.62 -13.18
C MET A 1 19.24 3.38 -13.13
N ALA A 2 18.24 2.94 -13.89
CA ALA A 2 16.95 3.61 -13.96
C ALA A 2 16.11 3.25 -12.72
N MET A 3 15.27 4.18 -12.25
CA MET A 3 14.39 3.99 -11.08
C MET A 3 13.53 2.72 -11.16
N ARG A 4 13.20 2.27 -12.38
CA ARG A 4 12.47 1.03 -12.66
C ARG A 4 13.21 -0.24 -12.21
N GLU A 5 14.54 -0.29 -12.34
CA GLU A 5 15.36 -1.46 -11.99
C GLU A 5 15.42 -1.71 -10.48
N LYS A 6 15.14 -0.67 -9.69
CA LYS A 6 15.15 -0.71 -8.22
C LYS A 6 13.75 -0.95 -7.63
N TRP A 7 12.71 -1.04 -8.46
CA TRP A 7 11.33 -1.29 -8.02
C TRP A 7 11.02 -2.80 -7.89
N ASN A 8 11.94 -3.54 -7.29
CA ASN A 8 11.75 -4.94 -6.95
C ASN A 8 11.42 -5.02 -5.46
N ASP A 9 10.16 -5.30 -5.15
CA ASP A 9 9.70 -5.41 -3.77
C ASP A 9 10.43 -6.59 -3.08
N PRO A 10 11.30 -6.31 -2.09
CA PRO A 10 12.10 -7.35 -1.44
C PRO A 10 11.25 -8.33 -0.64
N THR A 11 9.99 -8.00 -0.35
CA THR A 11 9.09 -8.89 0.37
C THR A 11 8.74 -10.15 -0.40
N PHE A 12 8.80 -10.12 -1.75
CA PHE A 12 8.58 -11.32 -2.55
C PHE A 12 9.67 -12.40 -2.36
N ILE A 13 10.85 -12.01 -1.89
CA ILE A 13 11.97 -12.93 -1.60
C ILE A 13 11.88 -13.45 -0.16
N ALA A 14 11.21 -12.71 0.73
CA ALA A 14 11.20 -12.94 2.18
C ALA A 14 9.85 -13.47 2.73
N LYS A 15 8.99 -14.05 1.89
CA LYS A 15 7.57 -14.35 2.18
C LYS A 15 7.32 -15.11 3.50
N ASP A 16 8.26 -15.95 3.92
CA ASP A 16 8.14 -16.82 5.10
C ASP A 16 8.94 -16.33 6.33
N THR A 17 9.52 -15.13 6.26
CA THR A 17 10.46 -14.65 7.28
C THR A 17 9.74 -14.15 8.53
N THR A 18 9.82 -14.92 9.62
CA THR A 18 9.37 -14.53 10.97
C THR A 18 10.47 -13.88 11.82
N ALA A 19 11.73 -14.03 11.41
CA ALA A 19 12.92 -13.48 12.07
C ALA A 19 13.81 -12.72 11.06
N ALA A 20 14.16 -11.47 11.35
CA ALA A 20 15.00 -10.67 10.47
C ALA A 20 16.46 -11.09 10.65
N ASP A 21 17.12 -11.56 9.59
CA ASP A 21 18.57 -11.44 9.51
C ASP A 21 18.95 -9.99 9.17
N GLY A 22 20.23 -9.63 9.35
CA GLY A 22 20.68 -8.25 9.09
C GLY A 22 20.48 -7.81 7.63
N SER A 23 20.50 -8.74 6.68
CA SER A 23 20.35 -8.46 5.26
C SER A 23 18.89 -8.14 4.88
N THR A 24 17.94 -8.92 5.38
CA THR A 24 16.49 -8.73 5.16
C THR A 24 16.02 -7.43 5.79
N PHE A 25 16.47 -7.14 7.02
CA PHE A 25 16.14 -5.87 7.69
C PHE A 25 16.60 -4.66 6.86
N THR A 26 17.83 -4.71 6.36
CA THR A 26 18.38 -3.65 5.51
C THR A 26 17.59 -3.48 4.21
N ALA A 27 17.14 -4.58 3.61
CA ALA A 27 16.31 -4.54 2.40
C ALA A 27 14.94 -3.88 2.64
N PHE A 28 14.26 -4.21 3.75
CA PHE A 28 12.99 -3.58 4.12
C PHE A 28 13.13 -2.08 4.38
N ARG A 29 14.17 -1.65 5.11
CA ARG A 29 14.42 -0.22 5.34
C ARG A 29 14.69 0.55 4.04
N HIS A 30 15.43 -0.05 3.09
CA HIS A 30 15.62 0.56 1.78
C HIS A 30 14.31 0.67 1.00
N TRP A 31 13.42 -0.32 1.10
CA TRP A 31 12.12 -0.32 0.45
C TRP A 31 11.18 0.75 1.01
N GLU A 32 11.11 0.86 2.33
CA GLU A 32 10.38 1.92 3.05
C GLU A 32 10.84 3.31 2.59
N ASN A 33 12.15 3.55 2.61
CA ASN A 33 12.72 4.84 2.19
C ASN A 33 12.43 5.17 0.71
N LEU A 34 12.51 4.17 -0.19
CA LEU A 34 12.20 4.36 -1.61
C LEU A 34 10.74 4.74 -1.82
N ASN A 35 9.81 4.05 -1.15
CA ASN A 35 8.38 4.35 -1.25
C ASN A 35 8.04 5.71 -0.64
N SER A 36 8.63 6.08 0.50
CA SER A 36 8.43 7.42 1.08
C SER A 36 8.93 8.53 0.15
N PHE A 37 10.10 8.35 -0.46
CA PHE A 37 10.61 9.29 -1.47
C PHE A 37 9.65 9.40 -2.67
N ALA A 38 9.17 8.28 -3.19
CA ALA A 38 8.24 8.27 -4.32
C ALA A 38 6.89 8.92 -3.96
N ALA A 39 6.33 8.60 -2.80
CA ALA A 39 5.08 9.16 -2.30
C ALA A 39 5.17 10.69 -2.14
N LYS A 40 6.31 11.19 -1.61
CA LYS A 40 6.55 12.64 -1.48
C LYS A 40 6.65 13.36 -2.83
N LEU A 41 7.21 12.71 -3.86
CA LEU A 41 7.24 13.29 -5.21
C LEU A 41 5.85 13.31 -5.86
N SER A 42 5.07 12.25 -5.67
CA SER A 42 3.68 12.16 -6.15
C SER A 42 2.78 13.20 -5.49
N GLU A 43 2.86 13.35 -4.16
CA GLU A 43 2.13 14.35 -3.36
C GLU A 43 2.35 15.77 -3.89
N ARG A 44 3.57 16.09 -4.33
CA ARG A 44 3.93 17.41 -4.87
C ARG A 44 3.58 17.60 -6.36
N GLY A 45 2.92 16.63 -6.98
CA GLY A 45 2.50 16.71 -8.38
C GLY A 45 3.64 16.68 -9.40
N PHE A 46 4.87 16.36 -8.99
CA PHE A 46 6.02 16.32 -9.91
C PHE A 46 5.86 15.21 -10.95
N ARG A 47 5.34 14.05 -10.51
CA ARG A 47 4.87 12.97 -11.36
C ARG A 47 3.85 12.14 -10.58
N PRO A 48 2.55 12.20 -10.90
CA PRO A 48 1.54 11.44 -10.17
C PRO A 48 1.68 9.96 -10.53
N TRP A 49 2.50 9.23 -9.78
CA TRP A 49 2.63 7.78 -9.95
C TRP A 49 1.43 7.08 -9.32
N THR A 50 0.32 7.02 -10.03
CA THR A 50 -0.92 6.41 -9.54
C THR A 50 -0.81 4.89 -9.42
N ALA A 51 -0.05 4.23 -10.29
CA ALA A 51 0.09 2.77 -10.26
C ALA A 51 0.89 2.24 -9.06
N LEU A 52 1.92 2.98 -8.61
CA LEU A 52 2.80 2.55 -7.52
C LEU A 52 2.05 2.31 -6.20
N PRO A 53 1.28 3.28 -5.64
CA PRO A 53 0.50 3.05 -4.44
C PRO A 53 -0.49 1.91 -4.64
N ILE A 54 -1.20 1.85 -5.78
CA ILE A 54 -2.18 0.78 -6.06
C ILE A 54 -1.52 -0.60 -5.99
N TRP A 55 -0.31 -0.76 -6.51
CA TRP A 55 0.42 -2.02 -6.39
C TRP A 55 0.79 -2.34 -4.95
N GLN A 56 1.19 -1.35 -4.13
CA GLN A 56 1.51 -1.57 -2.73
C GLN A 56 0.27 -1.94 -1.91
N LEU A 57 -0.84 -1.23 -2.12
CA LEU A 57 -2.12 -1.53 -1.46
C LEU A 57 -2.62 -2.92 -1.86
N ARG A 58 -2.57 -3.28 -3.14
CA ARG A 58 -2.92 -4.64 -3.59
C ARG A 58 -2.10 -5.70 -2.87
N THR A 59 -0.78 -5.58 -2.89
CA THR A 59 0.13 -6.57 -2.31
C THR A 59 0.00 -6.71 -0.79
N ALA A 60 -0.44 -5.67 -0.10
CA ALA A 60 -0.60 -5.67 1.36
C ALA A 60 -2.02 -6.02 1.83
N LEU A 61 -3.05 -5.56 1.11
CA LEU A 61 -4.45 -5.58 1.56
C LEU A 61 -5.33 -6.52 0.73
N GLU A 62 -4.92 -6.90 -0.48
CA GLU A 62 -5.72 -7.69 -1.41
C GLU A 62 -5.08 -9.03 -1.76
N GLU A 63 -4.01 -9.41 -1.08
CA GLU A 63 -3.41 -10.73 -1.15
C GLU A 63 -3.41 -11.39 0.25
N PRO A 64 -3.33 -12.73 0.33
CA PRO A 64 -3.25 -13.42 1.61
C PRO A 64 -2.08 -12.91 2.47
N PRO A 65 -2.25 -12.84 3.80
CA PRO A 65 -1.22 -12.34 4.68
C PRO A 65 0.04 -13.23 4.63
N GLU A 66 1.21 -12.59 4.64
CA GLU A 66 2.53 -13.24 4.64
C GLU A 66 3.18 -13.19 6.04
N GLY A 67 4.45 -13.63 6.15
CA GLY A 67 5.22 -13.59 7.39
C GLY A 67 5.20 -12.22 8.08
N ARG A 68 5.19 -12.22 9.42
CA ARG A 68 5.00 -11.00 10.24
C ARG A 68 5.85 -9.82 9.78
N LEU A 69 7.15 -10.02 9.58
CA LEU A 69 8.08 -8.93 9.25
C LEU A 69 7.85 -8.36 7.85
N VAL A 70 7.54 -9.23 6.89
CA VAL A 70 7.10 -8.81 5.56
C VAL A 70 5.86 -7.95 5.67
N MET A 71 4.86 -8.43 6.42
CA MET A 71 3.61 -7.72 6.58
C MET A 71 3.82 -6.34 7.24
N GLN A 72 4.70 -6.23 8.24
CA GLN A 72 5.06 -4.93 8.83
C GLN A 72 5.63 -3.96 7.79
N CYS A 73 6.58 -4.40 6.96
CA CYS A 73 7.17 -3.55 5.92
C CYS A 73 6.10 -3.10 4.90
N ARG A 74 5.23 -4.01 4.46
CA ARG A 74 4.12 -3.70 3.54
C ARG A 74 3.13 -2.71 4.15
N LEU A 75 2.75 -2.91 5.40
CA LEU A 75 1.84 -2.02 6.13
C LEU A 75 2.45 -0.63 6.34
N TRP A 76 3.74 -0.55 6.64
CA TRP A 76 4.46 0.73 6.71
C TRP A 76 4.38 1.48 5.37
N VAL A 77 4.63 0.78 4.26
CA VAL A 77 4.60 1.37 2.92
C VAL A 77 3.18 1.81 2.53
N VAL A 78 2.16 0.99 2.81
CA VAL A 78 0.75 1.37 2.61
C VAL A 78 0.41 2.62 3.40
N ALA A 79 0.79 2.68 4.67
CA ALA A 79 0.51 3.82 5.51
C ALA A 79 1.16 5.10 4.97
N GLU A 80 2.40 5.02 4.49
CA GLU A 80 3.11 6.16 3.90
C GLU A 80 2.42 6.68 2.63
N TRP A 81 1.99 5.79 1.73
CA TRP A 81 1.28 6.16 0.51
C TRP A 81 -0.08 6.79 0.81
N LEU A 82 -0.87 6.19 1.70
CA LEU A 82 -2.19 6.71 2.07
C LEU A 82 -2.08 8.05 2.80
N THR A 83 -1.15 8.18 3.74
CA THR A 83 -0.96 9.45 4.48
C THR A 83 -0.67 10.62 3.53
N ARG A 84 0.19 10.40 2.53
CA ARG A 84 0.62 11.46 1.60
C ARG A 84 -0.28 11.65 0.38
N CYS A 85 -0.85 10.56 -0.12
CA CYS A 85 -1.47 10.52 -1.45
C CYS A 85 -2.95 10.12 -1.40
N ALA A 86 -3.60 10.06 -0.24
CA ALA A 86 -5.02 9.72 -0.15
C ALA A 86 -5.91 10.61 -1.04
N ASP A 87 -5.69 11.93 -1.07
CA ASP A 87 -6.49 12.82 -1.95
C ASP A 87 -6.31 12.45 -3.41
N LEU A 88 -5.06 12.24 -3.85
CA LEU A 88 -4.74 11.85 -5.21
C LEU A 88 -5.35 10.49 -5.57
N LEU A 89 -5.26 9.51 -4.67
CA LEU A 89 -5.86 8.19 -4.86
C LEU A 89 -7.38 8.29 -4.98
N TYR A 90 -8.02 8.98 -4.04
CA TYR A 90 -9.47 9.12 -4.01
C TYR A 90 -9.99 9.84 -5.25
N GLN A 91 -9.34 10.93 -5.68
CA GLN A 91 -9.67 11.65 -6.91
C GLN A 91 -9.61 10.74 -8.15
N ASN A 92 -8.59 9.87 -8.24
CA ASN A 92 -8.49 8.91 -9.34
C ASN A 92 -9.58 7.83 -9.30
N LEU A 93 -10.07 7.47 -8.11
CA LEU A 93 -11.12 6.47 -7.93
C LEU A 93 -12.52 7.00 -8.28
N VAL A 94 -12.76 8.30 -8.12
CA VAL A 94 -14.02 8.96 -8.51
C VAL A 94 -14.01 9.52 -9.92
N SER A 95 -12.85 9.52 -10.58
CA SER A 95 -12.74 10.00 -11.96
C SER A 95 -13.54 9.11 -12.91
N PRO A 96 -14.41 9.68 -13.77
CA PRO A 96 -15.21 8.91 -14.71
C PRO A 96 -14.41 8.46 -15.96
N GLU A 97 -13.12 8.81 -16.06
CA GLU A 97 -12.32 8.48 -17.23
C GLU A 97 -12.02 6.98 -17.30
N PRO A 98 -12.42 6.28 -18.38
CA PRO A 98 -12.11 4.87 -18.54
C PRO A 98 -10.62 4.69 -18.80
N PHE A 99 -10.03 3.69 -18.15
CA PHE A 99 -8.66 3.28 -18.42
C PHE A 99 -8.55 2.49 -19.72
N ASP A 100 -7.40 2.59 -20.38
CA ASP A 100 -7.05 1.62 -21.42
C ASP A 100 -6.88 0.21 -20.81
N GLU A 101 -6.99 -0.81 -21.65
CA GLU A 101 -6.93 -2.21 -21.23
C GLU A 101 -5.61 -2.55 -20.50
N ALA A 102 -4.50 -1.97 -20.96
CA ALA A 102 -3.18 -2.19 -20.36
C ALA A 102 -3.10 -1.65 -18.93
N THR A 103 -3.68 -0.47 -18.69
CA THR A 103 -3.73 0.18 -17.39
C THR A 103 -4.72 -0.54 -16.48
N ALA A 104 -5.90 -0.90 -16.98
CA ALA A 104 -6.86 -1.71 -16.24
C ALA A 104 -6.23 -3.03 -15.75
N GLN A 105 -5.47 -3.71 -16.63
CA GLN A 105 -4.77 -4.93 -16.29
C GLN A 105 -3.64 -4.71 -15.26
N ALA A 106 -2.88 -3.63 -15.39
CA ALA A 106 -1.81 -3.30 -14.44
C ALA A 106 -2.37 -2.98 -13.04
N LEU A 107 -3.56 -2.36 -12.98
CA LEU A 107 -4.22 -1.93 -11.74
C LEU A 107 -5.23 -2.93 -11.21
N ARG A 108 -5.38 -4.11 -11.83
CA ARG A 108 -6.35 -5.13 -11.41
C ARG A 108 -6.30 -5.42 -9.90
N PRO A 109 -7.44 -5.78 -9.26
CA PRO A 109 -7.47 -6.20 -7.87
C PRO A 109 -6.65 -7.47 -7.58
N GLY A 110 -6.31 -7.67 -6.31
CA GLY A 110 -5.69 -8.88 -5.79
C GLY A 110 -6.69 -10.00 -5.50
N THR A 111 -6.16 -11.17 -5.13
CA THR A 111 -6.93 -12.42 -5.05
C THR A 111 -8.03 -12.45 -3.97
N ILE A 112 -7.90 -11.69 -2.88
CA ILE A 112 -8.93 -11.63 -1.81
C ILE A 112 -9.90 -10.45 -1.95
N CYS A 113 -9.76 -9.65 -3.01
CA CYS A 113 -10.69 -8.60 -3.41
C CYS A 113 -11.34 -8.92 -4.78
N PRO A 114 -12.00 -10.09 -4.94
CA PRO A 114 -12.62 -10.43 -6.22
C PRO A 114 -13.81 -9.51 -6.51
N ASP A 115 -14.14 -9.37 -7.79
CA ASP A 115 -15.37 -8.73 -8.26
C ASP A 115 -15.53 -7.24 -7.94
N VAL A 116 -14.39 -6.54 -7.82
CA VAL A 116 -14.32 -5.08 -7.70
C VAL A 116 -13.66 -4.48 -8.94
N GLU A 117 -14.10 -3.28 -9.35
CA GLU A 117 -13.48 -2.53 -10.43
C GLU A 117 -12.00 -2.24 -10.13
N ALA A 118 -11.16 -2.19 -11.17
CA ALA A 118 -9.72 -1.91 -11.02
C ALA A 118 -9.47 -0.60 -10.28
N LEU A 119 -10.29 0.42 -10.49
CA LEU A 119 -10.34 1.61 -9.64
C LEU A 119 -11.81 1.96 -9.46
N GLY A 120 -12.24 2.06 -8.20
CA GLY A 120 -13.61 2.44 -7.85
C GLY A 120 -13.80 2.53 -6.34
N LEU A 121 -14.85 3.23 -5.92
CA LEU A 121 -15.15 3.47 -4.50
C LEU A 121 -15.31 2.17 -3.70
N ARG A 122 -15.84 1.10 -4.30
CA ARG A 122 -15.94 -0.21 -3.64
C ARG A 122 -14.57 -0.78 -3.25
N ARG A 123 -13.52 -0.52 -4.04
CA ARG A 123 -12.14 -0.95 -3.77
C ARG A 123 -11.54 -0.16 -2.61
N TRP A 124 -11.85 1.13 -2.56
CA TRP A 124 -11.47 2.02 -1.46
C TRP A 124 -12.09 1.58 -0.13
N GLU A 125 -13.39 1.29 -0.12
CA GLU A 125 -14.08 0.73 1.05
C GLU A 125 -13.46 -0.59 1.51
N PHE A 126 -13.11 -1.45 0.56
CA PHE A 126 -12.43 -2.71 0.87
C PHE A 126 -11.08 -2.46 1.57
N TRP A 127 -10.25 -1.54 1.06
CA TRP A 127 -8.98 -1.20 1.72
C TRP A 127 -9.17 -0.66 3.13
N LYS A 128 -10.13 0.26 3.34
CA LYS A 128 -10.43 0.76 4.69
C LYS A 128 -10.83 -0.38 5.63
N SER A 129 -11.73 -1.25 5.19
CA SER A 129 -12.17 -2.40 5.99
C SER A 129 -11.01 -3.33 6.33
N GLN A 130 -10.11 -3.62 5.39
CA GLN A 130 -8.93 -4.46 5.64
C GLN A 130 -7.98 -3.81 6.66
N ILE A 131 -7.74 -2.50 6.53
CA ILE A 131 -6.91 -1.76 7.48
C ILE A 131 -7.53 -1.80 8.88
N GLY A 132 -8.85 -1.58 9.01
CA GLY A 132 -9.56 -1.70 10.28
C GLY A 132 -9.37 -3.08 10.93
N MET A 133 -9.57 -4.16 10.17
CA MET A 133 -9.35 -5.53 10.66
C MET A 133 -7.90 -5.77 11.10
N ILE A 134 -6.93 -5.25 10.35
CA ILE A 134 -5.50 -5.41 10.65
C ILE A 134 -5.13 -4.67 11.94
N LEU A 135 -5.68 -3.47 12.16
CA LEU A 135 -5.48 -2.69 13.38
C LEU A 135 -6.04 -3.43 14.60
N GLU A 136 -7.25 -3.99 14.51
CA GLU A 136 -7.85 -4.81 15.57
C GLU A 136 -7.02 -6.05 15.93
N GLN A 137 -6.39 -6.67 14.93
CA GLN A 137 -5.59 -7.89 15.11
C GLN A 137 -4.12 -7.61 15.43
N SER A 138 -3.69 -6.35 15.43
CA SER A 138 -2.27 -5.96 15.41
C SER A 138 -1.47 -6.49 16.62
N GLU A 139 -2.05 -6.41 17.82
CA GLU A 139 -1.43 -6.92 19.05
C GLU A 139 -1.22 -8.44 18.98
N GLY A 140 -2.25 -9.19 18.57
CA GLY A 140 -2.18 -10.66 18.44
C GLY A 140 -1.23 -11.13 17.33
N LYS A 141 -0.99 -10.30 16.31
CA LYS A 141 -0.01 -10.54 15.25
C LYS A 141 1.41 -10.08 15.64
N GLY A 142 1.55 -9.35 16.75
CA GLY A 142 2.81 -8.82 17.25
C GLY A 142 3.42 -7.75 16.33
N TYR A 143 2.58 -6.92 15.71
CA TYR A 143 3.06 -5.80 14.91
C TYR A 143 3.62 -4.66 15.78
N GLU A 144 4.69 -4.04 15.32
CA GLU A 144 5.36 -2.93 15.98
C GLU A 144 4.44 -1.71 16.11
N SER A 145 4.48 -1.06 17.28
CA SER A 145 3.62 0.08 17.60
C SER A 145 3.81 1.27 16.66
N GLU A 146 5.02 1.49 16.12
CA GLU A 146 5.25 2.54 15.12
C GLU A 146 4.46 2.25 13.83
N VAL A 147 4.48 1.00 13.34
CA VAL A 147 3.77 0.59 12.13
C VAL A 147 2.26 0.71 12.34
N VAL A 148 1.76 0.24 13.50
CA VAL A 148 0.34 0.35 13.87
C VAL A 148 -0.08 1.80 13.96
N GLY A 149 0.71 2.66 14.60
CA GLY A 149 0.42 4.09 14.73
C GLY A 149 0.40 4.84 13.39
N ARG A 150 1.28 4.47 12.45
CA ARG A 150 1.25 5.00 11.07
C ARG A 150 0.02 4.53 10.31
N LEU A 151 -0.31 3.25 10.43
CA LEU A 151 -1.47 2.66 9.75
C LEU A 151 -2.78 3.27 10.25
N GLN A 152 -2.88 3.54 11.55
CA GLN A 152 -4.02 4.25 12.15
C GLN A 152 -4.19 5.65 11.56
N GLN A 153 -3.10 6.43 11.49
CA GLN A 153 -3.13 7.77 10.87
C GLN A 153 -3.54 7.72 9.39
N ALA A 154 -3.04 6.72 8.66
CA ALA A 154 -3.42 6.51 7.27
C ALA A 154 -4.91 6.17 7.13
N HIS A 155 -5.46 5.33 8.02
CA HIS A 155 -6.88 4.99 8.04
C HIS A 155 -7.76 6.21 8.30
N GLU A 156 -7.39 7.05 9.27
CA GLU A 156 -8.06 8.32 9.54
C GLU A 156 -7.99 9.25 8.34
N ARG A 157 -6.83 9.35 7.69
CA ARG A 157 -6.65 10.15 6.49
C ARG A 157 -7.59 9.72 5.36
N MET A 158 -7.82 8.42 5.20
CA MET A 158 -8.77 7.92 4.19
C MET A 158 -10.19 8.44 4.45
N ILE A 159 -10.63 8.39 5.71
CA ILE A 159 -11.95 8.86 6.14
C ILE A 159 -12.09 10.37 5.91
N GLU A 160 -11.07 11.15 6.25
CA GLU A 160 -11.07 12.61 6.05
C GLU A 160 -11.22 13.02 4.58
N VAL A 161 -10.64 12.27 3.65
CA VAL A 161 -10.68 12.61 2.22
C VAL A 161 -12.07 12.40 1.63
N GLU A 162 -12.83 11.43 2.11
CA GLU A 162 -14.22 11.19 1.66
C GLU A 162 -15.20 12.29 2.07
N MET A 163 -14.89 13.01 3.15
CA MET A 163 -15.77 14.05 3.69
C MET A 163 -15.56 15.42 3.04
N ARG A 164 -14.61 15.55 2.11
CA ARG A 164 -14.27 16.81 1.42
C ARG A 164 -15.01 16.96 0.11
#